data_AF-A0A6V7K6M0-F1
#
_entry.id   AF-A0A6V7K6M0-F1
#
_cell.length_a   1.000
_cell.length_b   1.000
_cell.length_c   1.000
_cell.angle_alpha   90.00
_cell.angle_beta   90.00
_cell.angle_gamma   90.00
#
_symmetry.space_group_name_H-M   'P 1'
#
loop_
_entity.id
_entity.type
_entity.pdbx_description
1 polymer ?
#
loop_
_entity_poly.entity_id
_entity_poly.type
_entity_poly.pdbx_seq_one_letter_code
_entity_poly.pdbx_strand_id
1 'polypeptide(L)' 'DAHGLLEANGSPITDQSQDVEILSGSQNGTHTVITFTRNWQTCDPEDRPLN' A
#
# COMPACT_ATOMS: atom_id res chain seq x y z
N ASP A 1 3.73 2.35 -3.17
CA ASP A 1 2.38 1.83 -3.13
C ASP A 1 2.02 1.38 -4.55
N ALA A 2 1.11 0.43 -4.75
CA ALA A 2 0.79 -0.07 -6.10
C ALA A 2 -0.68 -0.47 -6.22
N HIS A 3 -1.37 0.13 -7.20
CA HIS A 3 -2.78 -0.11 -7.46
C HIS A 3 -2.95 -1.30 -8.42
N GLY A 4 -3.86 -2.22 -8.07
CA GLY A 4 -4.21 -3.36 -8.93
C GLY A 4 -5.27 -2.96 -9.95
N LEU A 5 -5.04 -3.24 -11.23
CA LEU A 5 -6.09 -3.10 -12.24
C LEU A 5 -7.18 -4.16 -12.06
N LEU A 6 -8.41 -3.84 -12.48
CA LEU A 6 -9.58 -4.72 -12.55
C LEU A 6 -9.35 -5.99 -13.41
N GLU A 7 -8.33 -6.00 -14.25
CA GLU A 7 -7.86 -7.19 -14.97
C GLU A 7 -7.01 -8.05 -14.02
N ALA A 8 -7.66 -9.07 -13.44
CA ALA A 8 -7.21 -9.85 -12.27
C ALA A 8 -5.83 -10.55 -12.34
N ASN A 9 -5.06 -10.39 -13.42
CA ASN A 9 -3.74 -11.00 -13.62
C ASN A 9 -2.69 -10.05 -14.22
N GLY A 10 -2.93 -8.73 -14.21
CA GLY A 10 -1.94 -7.73 -14.67
C GLY A 10 -0.83 -7.50 -13.65
N SER A 11 0.34 -7.00 -14.11
CA SER A 11 1.35 -6.46 -13.20
C SER A 11 0.75 -5.29 -12.43
N PRO A 12 0.99 -5.16 -11.11
CA PRO A 12 0.56 -3.99 -10.36
C PRO A 12 1.18 -2.73 -10.98
N ILE A 13 0.39 -1.66 -11.03
CA ILE A 13 0.83 -0.35 -11.52
C ILE A 13 1.34 0.45 -10.32
N THR A 14 2.45 1.17 -10.52
CA THR A 14 2.98 2.09 -9.51
C THR A 14 1.93 3.13 -9.15
N ASP A 15 1.57 3.20 -7.88
CA ASP A 15 0.69 4.24 -7.33
C ASP A 15 1.36 5.60 -7.48
N GLN A 16 0.60 6.58 -7.97
CA GLN A 16 1.04 7.95 -8.16
C GLN A 16 0.85 8.82 -6.91
N SER A 17 0.04 8.35 -5.97
CA SER A 17 -0.18 8.95 -4.66
C SER A 17 0.72 8.29 -3.60
N GLN A 18 0.94 9.00 -2.49
CA GLN A 18 1.62 8.47 -1.31
C GLN A 18 0.68 8.61 -0.11
N ASP A 19 -0.17 7.61 0.08
CA ASP A 19 -1.15 7.57 1.18
C ASP A 19 -0.72 6.69 2.36
N VAL A 20 0.45 6.06 2.26
CA VAL A 20 1.05 5.26 3.34
C VAL A 20 2.27 5.95 3.95
N GLU A 21 2.36 5.89 5.28
CA GLU A 21 3.53 6.36 6.03
C GLU A 21 4.20 5.19 6.76
N ILE A 22 5.49 5.00 6.53
CA ILE A 22 6.27 3.95 7.20
C ILE A 22 6.58 4.42 8.63
N LEU A 23 6.13 3.64 9.61
CA LEU A 23 6.35 3.90 11.03
C LEU A 23 7.63 3.22 11.54
N SER A 24 7.88 1.98 11.12
CA SER A 24 9.10 1.25 11.48
C SER A 24 9.37 0.08 10.54
N GLY A 25 10.63 -0.37 10.53
CA GLY A 25 11.05 -1.57 9.82
C GLY A 25 12.11 -2.32 10.62
N SER A 26 12.00 -3.65 10.65
CA SER A 26 13.05 -4.51 11.20
C SER A 26 13.19 -5.77 10.37
N GLN A 27 14.40 -6.30 10.31
CA GLN A 27 14.68 -7.56 9.62
C GLN A 27 15.54 -8.42 10.51
N ASN A 28 15.26 -9.72 10.52
CA ASN A 28 16.13 -10.75 11.07
C ASN A 28 16.41 -11.82 10.00
N GLY A 29 17.16 -12.86 10.35
CA GLY A 29 17.59 -13.89 9.40
C GLY A 29 16.47 -14.62 8.65
N THR A 30 15.20 -14.51 9.08
CA THR A 30 14.07 -15.20 8.45
C THR A 30 12.89 -14.29 8.09
N HIS A 31 12.77 -13.11 8.71
CA HIS A 31 11.61 -12.25 8.55
C HIS A 31 12.01 -10.79 8.35
N THR A 32 11.25 -10.12 7.49
CA THR A 32 11.22 -8.66 7.39
C THR A 32 9.84 -8.19 7.85
N VAL A 33 9.81 -7.25 8.78
CA VAL A 33 8.60 -6.65 9.32
C VAL A 33 8.61 -5.17 8.99
N ILE A 34 7.55 -4.69 8.37
CA ILE A 34 7.32 -3.27 8.08
C ILE A 34 6.01 -2.89 8.74
N THR A 35 6.04 -1.86 9.58
CA THR A 35 4.85 -1.25 10.17
C THR A 35 4.59 0.07 9.47
N PHE A 36 3.37 0.27 8.98
CA PHE A 36 2.95 1.48 8.31
C PHE A 36 1.56 1.91 8.79
N THR A 37 1.20 3.15 8.52
CA THR A 37 -0.16 3.68 8.71
C THR A 37 -0.72 4.16 7.38
N ARG A 38 -2.05 4.15 7.28
CA ARG A 38 -2.83 4.64 6.14
C ARG A 38 -4.18 5.15 6.67
N ASN A 39 -4.66 6.25 6.14
CA ASN A 39 -6.01 6.71 6.45
C ASN A 39 -7.05 5.73 5.88
N TRP A 40 -8.15 5.52 6.62
CA TRP A 40 -9.26 4.68 6.15
C TRP A 40 -9.93 5.26 4.90
N GLN A 41 -9.93 6.59 4.81
CA GLN A 41 -10.40 7.35 3.65
C GLN A 41 -9.27 8.26 3.20
N THR A 42 -8.83 8.06 1.97
CA THR A 42 -7.83 8.90 1.28
C THR A 42 -8.57 9.75 0.24
N CYS A 43 -7.90 10.77 -0.30
CA CYS A 43 -8.44 11.58 -1.39
C CYS A 43 -8.06 11.02 -2.77
N ASP A 44 -7.37 9.88 -2.81
CA ASP A 44 -6.99 9.19 -4.04
C ASP A 44 -8.21 8.45 -4.60
N PRO A 45 -8.67 8.77 -5.83
CA PRO A 45 -9.79 8.08 -6.46
C PRO A 45 -9.49 6.61 -6.83
N GLU A 46 -8.23 6.21 -6.90
CA GLU A 46 -7.80 4.84 -7.19
C GLU A 46 -7.80 3.95 -5.94
N ASP A 47 -7.90 4.58 -4.76
CA ASP A 47 -7.87 3.91 -3.48
C ASP A 47 -9.20 3.31 -3.05
N ARG A 48 -9.12 2.14 -2.41
CA ARG A 48 -10.30 1.52 -1.78
C ARG A 48 -10.53 2.08 -0.37
N PRO A 49 -11.69 2.69 -0.08
CA PRO A 49 -12.02 3.09 1.28
C PRO A 49 -12.22 1.87 2.18
N LEU A 50 -11.78 1.97 3.43
CA LEU A 50 -11.98 0.98 4.48
C LEU A 50 -13.03 1.51 5.45
N ASN A 51 -14.04 0.70 5.78
CA ASN A 51 -15.22 1.06 6.55
C ASN A 51 -15.57 -0.02 7.58
#